data_AF-A0A354WL65-F1
#
_entry.id   AF-A0A354WL65-F1
#
_cell.length_a   1.000
_cell.length_b   1.000
_cell.length_c   1.000
_cell.angle_alpha   90.00
_cell.angle_beta   90.00
_cell.angle_gamma   90.00
#
_symmetry.space_group_name_H-M   'P 1'
#
loop_
_entity.id
_entity.type
_entity.pdbx_description
1 polymer ?
#
loop_
_entity_poly.entity_id
_entity_poly.type
_entity_poly.pdbx_seq_one_letter_code
_entity_poly.pdbx_strand_id
1 'polypeptide(L)'
;MKHKLICLILCLLLLPSLFLSASAEQQYVIDNADLMSSSEEAALEEKVLSLREEYAVDVVILTVDSLDGQRPQDYADDYYDHNGYADDGLL
;
A
#
# COMPACT_ATOMS: atom_id res chain seq x y z
N MET A 1 47.31 10.17 7.83
CA MET A 1 46.10 10.60 8.56
C MET A 1 45.03 11.21 7.65
N LYS A 2 45.43 12.03 6.66
CA LYS A 2 44.54 12.72 5.71
C LYS A 2 43.63 11.77 4.89
N HIS A 3 44.17 10.67 4.36
CA HIS A 3 43.39 9.66 3.61
C HIS A 3 42.35 8.91 4.46
N LYS A 4 42.66 8.64 5.74
CA LYS A 4 41.71 8.02 6.68
C LYS A 4 40.54 8.96 6.99
N LEU A 5 40.83 10.27 7.08
CA LEU A 5 39.82 11.31 7.28
C LEU A 5 38.90 11.46 6.05
N ILE A 6 39.47 11.38 4.85
CA ILE A 6 38.72 11.42 3.58
C ILE A 6 37.81 10.20 3.45
N CYS A 7 38.30 8.99 3.75
CA CYS A 7 37.47 7.78 3.77
C CYS A 7 36.36 7.87 4.82
N LEU A 8 36.64 8.41 6.01
CA LEU A 8 35.62 8.60 7.05
C LEU A 8 34.52 9.55 6.60
N ILE A 9 34.87 10.68 5.99
CA ILE A 9 33.91 11.67 5.48
C ILE A 9 33.08 11.07 4.33
N LEU A 10 33.71 10.28 3.45
CA LEU A 10 33.01 9.58 2.37
C LEU A 10 32.00 8.56 2.92
N CYS A 11 32.40 7.76 3.93
CA CYS A 11 31.48 6.84 4.60
C CYS A 11 30.34 7.60 5.29
N LEU A 12 30.61 8.75 5.91
CA LEU A 12 29.59 9.54 6.62
C LEU A 12 28.57 10.16 5.67
N LEU A 13 28.98 10.55 4.46
CA LEU A 13 28.11 11.08 3.40
C LEU A 13 27.22 10.01 2.76
N LEU A 14 27.58 8.73 2.88
CA LEU A 14 26.80 7.59 2.36
C LEU A 14 25.82 7.00 3.40
N LEU A 15 25.91 7.41 4.68
CA LEU A 15 24.98 6.99 5.74
C LEU A 15 23.53 7.48 5.55
N PRO A 16 23.25 8.72 5.07
CA PRO A 16 21.88 9.21 4.92
C PRO A 16 21.05 8.48 3.88
N SER A 17 21.70 7.87 2.86
CA SER A 17 21.00 7.06 1.85
C SER A 17 20.48 5.72 2.37
N LEU A 18 20.88 5.27 3.57
CA LEU A 18 20.36 4.04 4.17
C LEU A 18 18.96 4.17 4.77
N PHE A 19 18.43 5.39 4.91
CA PHE A 19 17.14 5.64 5.56
C PHE A 19 16.04 6.12 4.62
N LEU A 20 16.24 6.03 3.30
CA LEU A 20 15.17 6.33 2.35
C LEU A 20 14.22 5.13 2.28
N SER A 21 13.35 5.00 3.29
CA SER A 21 12.19 4.14 3.20
C SER A 21 11.19 4.85 2.28
N ALA A 22 11.11 4.41 1.03
CA ALA A 22 10.01 4.79 0.16
C ALA A 22 8.77 4.03 0.67
N SER A 23 8.06 4.59 1.64
CA SER A 23 6.72 4.10 1.95
C SER A 23 5.81 4.54 0.80
N ALA A 24 5.52 3.63 -0.12
CA ALA A 24 4.34 3.80 -0.95
C ALA A 24 3.15 3.92 0.00
N GLU A 25 2.34 4.96 -0.19
CA GLU A 25 1.10 5.12 0.56
C GLU A 25 0.22 3.92 0.19
N GLN A 26 -0.20 3.14 1.19
CA GLN A 26 -1.03 1.97 0.97
C GLN A 26 -2.37 2.43 0.39
N GLN A 27 -2.75 1.90 -0.77
CA GLN A 27 -4.01 2.23 -1.42
C GLN A 27 -5.10 1.22 -1.04
N TYR A 28 -6.30 1.72 -0.85
CA TYR A 28 -7.44 0.92 -0.40
C TYR A 28 -8.53 0.76 -1.47
N VAL A 29 -8.54 1.61 -2.50
CA VAL A 29 -9.42 1.48 -3.67
C VAL A 29 -8.60 1.11 -4.91
N ILE A 30 -8.72 -0.12 -5.39
CA ILE A 30 -7.99 -0.67 -6.53
C ILE A 30 -8.97 -0.96 -7.67
N ASP A 31 -8.98 -0.12 -8.70
CA ASP A 31 -9.91 -0.22 -9.83
C ASP A 31 -9.25 -0.86 -11.07
N ASN A 32 -8.89 -2.15 -10.99
CA ASN A 32 -8.22 -2.79 -12.12
C ASN A 32 -9.14 -3.02 -13.32
N ALA A 33 -10.46 -3.00 -13.11
CA ALA A 33 -11.46 -3.12 -14.18
C ALA A 33 -11.88 -1.77 -14.78
N ASP A 34 -11.29 -0.65 -14.34
CA ASP A 34 -11.54 0.70 -14.87
C ASP A 34 -13.04 1.07 -14.89
N LEU A 35 -13.74 0.74 -13.80
CA LEU A 35 -15.19 0.93 -13.67
C LEU A 35 -15.57 2.26 -13.02
N MET A 36 -14.61 2.95 -12.42
CA MET A 36 -14.78 4.17 -11.65
C MET A 36 -14.04 5.31 -12.31
N SER A 37 -14.59 6.52 -12.19
CA SER A 37 -13.84 7.72 -12.50
C SER A 37 -12.81 8.03 -11.42
N SER A 38 -11.77 8.77 -11.77
CA SER A 38 -10.77 9.25 -10.79
C SER A 38 -11.38 10.02 -9.61
N SER A 39 -12.52 10.69 -9.82
CA SER A 39 -13.24 11.37 -8.73
C SER A 39 -13.99 10.40 -7.81
N GLU A 40 -14.48 9.28 -8.32
CA GLU A 40 -15.14 8.25 -7.52
C GLU A 40 -14.11 7.46 -6.72
N GLU A 41 -12.98 7.09 -7.34
CA GLU A 41 -11.84 6.47 -6.63
C GLU A 41 -11.39 7.34 -5.46
N ALA A 42 -11.11 8.63 -5.70
CA ALA A 42 -10.67 9.55 -4.65
C ALA A 42 -11.70 9.72 -3.53
N ALA A 43 -13.00 9.78 -3.87
CA ALA A 43 -14.06 9.91 -2.88
C ALA A 43 -14.28 8.62 -2.06
N LEU A 44 -14.00 7.44 -2.63
CA LEU A 44 -14.01 6.18 -1.92
C LEU A 44 -12.77 6.04 -1.03
N GLU A 45 -11.60 6.43 -1.53
CA GLU A 45 -10.34 6.39 -0.78
C GLU A 45 -10.45 7.25 0.49
N GLU A 46 -10.98 8.47 0.40
CA GLU A 46 -11.23 9.34 1.56
C GLU A 46 -12.15 8.66 2.60
N LYS A 47 -13.19 7.95 2.14
CA LYS A 47 -14.12 7.25 3.03
C LYS A 47 -13.46 6.08 3.73
N VAL A 48 -12.75 5.22 3.01
CA VAL A 48 -12.10 4.05 3.63
C VAL A 48 -10.99 4.47 4.58
N LEU A 49 -10.27 5.56 4.30
CA LEU A 49 -9.32 6.16 5.24
C LEU A 49 -10.01 6.70 6.50
N SER A 50 -11.15 7.37 6.38
CA SER A 50 -11.91 7.82 7.56
C SER A 50 -12.40 6.64 8.43
N LEU A 51 -12.83 5.53 7.81
CA LEU A 51 -13.22 4.32 8.52
C LEU A 51 -12.03 3.68 9.24
N ARG A 52 -10.85 3.69 8.60
CA ARG A 52 -9.62 3.23 9.21
C ARG A 52 -9.24 4.05 10.44
N GLU A 53 -9.32 5.37 10.35
CA GLU A 53 -9.02 6.27 11.46
C GLU A 53 -10.01 6.09 12.62
N GLU A 54 -11.30 5.88 12.32
CA GLU A 54 -12.35 5.76 13.33
C GLU A 54 -12.38 4.38 14.01
N TYR A 55 -12.19 3.30 13.23
CA TYR A 55 -12.43 1.93 13.69
C TYR A 55 -11.16 1.07 13.74
N ALA A 56 -10.02 1.59 13.28
CA ALA A 56 -8.76 0.83 13.15
C ALA A 56 -8.91 -0.45 12.31
N VAL A 57 -9.74 -0.39 11.26
CA VAL A 57 -9.99 -1.48 10.32
C VAL A 57 -9.60 -1.06 8.91
N ASP A 58 -9.00 -1.97 8.15
CA ASP A 58 -8.70 -1.75 6.74
C ASP A 58 -9.92 -2.21 5.91
N VAL A 59 -10.52 -1.28 5.16
CA VAL A 59 -11.59 -1.56 4.19
C VAL A 59 -11.02 -1.37 2.80
N VAL A 60 -11.00 -2.42 2.01
CA VAL A 60 -10.43 -2.45 0.67
C VAL A 60 -11.57 -2.60 -0.34
N ILE A 61 -11.46 -1.92 -1.48
CA ILE A 61 -12.39 -2.04 -2.60
C ILE A 61 -11.57 -2.46 -3.80
N LEU A 62 -11.88 -3.62 -4.36
CA LEU A 62 -11.19 -4.15 -5.54
C LEU A 62 -12.20 -4.41 -6.66
N THR A 63 -11.91 -3.88 -7.84
CA THR A 63 -12.58 -4.29 -9.08
C THR A 63 -11.60 -5.06 -9.96
N VAL A 64 -12.08 -6.15 -10.55
CA VAL A 64 -11.32 -6.98 -11.50
C VAL A 64 -12.26 -7.47 -12.59
N ASP A 65 -11.75 -7.60 -13.82
CA ASP A 65 -12.53 -8.12 -14.95
C ASP A 65 -12.88 -9.61 -14.80
N SER A 66 -12.10 -10.34 -14.00
CA SER A 66 -12.15 -11.78 -13.86
C SER A 66 -11.60 -12.21 -12.50
N LEU A 67 -12.18 -13.26 -11.93
CA LEU A 67 -11.65 -13.99 -10.76
C LEU A 67 -10.80 -15.20 -11.16
N ASP A 68 -10.55 -15.37 -12.46
CA ASP A 68 -9.78 -16.46 -13.05
C ASP A 68 -10.28 -17.86 -12.65
N GLY A 69 -11.61 -17.98 -12.54
CA GLY A 69 -12.31 -19.21 -12.18
C GLY A 69 -12.32 -19.52 -10.69
N GLN A 70 -11.76 -18.66 -9.84
CA GLN A 70 -11.83 -18.78 -8.40
C GLN A 70 -13.22 -18.42 -7.87
N ARG A 71 -13.54 -18.90 -6.67
CA ARG A 71 -14.74 -18.45 -5.95
C ARG A 71 -14.47 -17.02 -5.44
N PRO A 72 -15.48 -16.13 -5.43
CA PRO A 72 -15.30 -14.75 -4.99
C PRO A 72 -14.66 -14.61 -3.61
N GLN A 73 -15.04 -15.45 -2.64
CA GLN A 73 -14.47 -15.43 -1.30
C GLN A 73 -12.99 -15.81 -1.32
N ASP A 74 -12.65 -16.92 -1.97
CA ASP A 74 -11.29 -17.43 -2.02
C ASP A 74 -10.34 -16.40 -2.70
N TYR A 75 -10.81 -15.72 -3.76
CA TYR A 75 -10.05 -14.63 -4.40
C TYR A 75 -9.86 -13.42 -3.48
N ALA A 76 -10.92 -13.02 -2.77
CA ALA A 76 -10.87 -11.87 -1.86
C ALA A 76 -9.92 -12.14 -0.68
N ASP A 77 -10.04 -13.29 -0.03
CA ASP A 77 -9.16 -13.69 1.07
C ASP A 77 -7.69 -13.69 0.61
N ASP A 78 -7.40 -14.33 -0.54
CA ASP A 78 -6.04 -14.37 -1.11
C ASP A 78 -5.50 -12.97 -1.42
N TYR A 79 -6.31 -12.09 -2.01
CA TYR A 79 -5.89 -10.72 -2.33
C TYR A 79 -5.61 -9.92 -1.05
N TYR A 80 -6.51 -9.99 -0.07
CA TYR A 80 -6.38 -9.21 1.15
C TYR A 80 -5.13 -9.64 1.95
N ASP A 81 -4.93 -10.93 2.16
CA ASP A 81 -3.85 -11.48 2.98
C ASP A 81 -2.45 -11.22 2.39
N HIS A 82 -2.34 -11.06 1.07
CA HIS A 82 -1.04 -10.93 0.38
C HIS A 82 -0.64 -9.48 0.04
N ASN A 83 -1.50 -8.49 0.29
CA ASN A 83 -1.24 -7.09 -0.07
C ASN A 83 -0.94 -6.15 1.12
N GLY A 84 -0.68 -6.71 2.31
CA GLY A 84 -0.15 -5.95 3.44
C GLY A 84 -1.17 -5.09 4.18
N TYR A 85 -2.45 -5.49 4.14
CA TYR A 85 -3.50 -4.91 4.96
C TYR A 85 -3.45 -5.42 6.41
N ALA A 86 -4.25 -4.82 7.29
CA ALA A 86 -4.37 -5.25 8.69
C ALA A 86 -4.86 -6.69 8.82
N ASP A 87 -4.45 -7.40 9.89
CA ASP A 87 -4.78 -8.82 10.12
C ASP A 87 -6.29 -9.12 10.06
N ASP A 88 -7.13 -8.18 10.49
CA ASP A 88 -8.59 -8.27 10.43
C ASP A 88 -9.13 -7.05 9.63
N GLY A 89 -9.87 -7.31 8.55
CA GLY A 89 -10.50 -6.25 7.76
C GLY A 89 -11.54 -6.73 6.76
N LEU A 90 -11.83 -5.90 5.77
CA LEU A 90 -12.91 -6.11 4.80
C LEU A 90 -12.41 -5.87 3.38
N LEU A 91 -12.80 -6.76 2.45
CA LEU A 91 -12.63 -6.63 1.00
C LEU A 91 -13.91 -7.03 0.28
#